data_AF-A0A6V7H803-F1
#
_entry.id   AF-A0A6V7H803-F1
#
_cell.length_a   1.000
_cell.length_b   1.000
_cell.length_c   1.000
_cell.angle_alpha   90.00
_cell.angle_beta   90.00
_cell.angle_gamma   90.00
#
_symmetry.space_group_name_H-M   'P 1'
#
loop_
_entity.id
_entity.type
_entity.pdbx_description
1 polymer ?
#
loop_
_entity_poly.entity_id
_entity_poly.type
_entity_poly.pdbx_seq_one_letter_code
_entity_poly.pdbx_strand_id
1 'polypeptide(L)' 'MNGIIPEMEQIISQLERGTVVTKFFSRKRPEKKTLMIRRETRQIVWSRSATFRPFDGS' A
#
# COMPACT_ATOMS: atom_id res chain seq x y z
N MET A 1 23.42 -9.91 15.75
CA MET A 1 23.22 -8.48 16.12
C MET A 1 21.81 -8.13 15.70
N ASN A 2 20.93 -7.81 16.65
CA ASN A 2 19.53 -7.49 16.39
C ASN A 2 19.47 -6.18 15.58
N GLY A 3 19.49 -6.32 14.26
CA GLY A 3 19.40 -5.20 13.32
C GLY A 3 17.99 -4.65 13.36
N ILE A 4 17.75 -3.70 14.26
CA ILE A 4 16.49 -2.96 14.29
C ILE A 4 16.41 -2.24 12.95
N ILE A 5 15.58 -2.75 12.05
CA ILE A 5 15.24 -2.08 10.80
C ILE A 5 14.75 -0.68 11.18
N PRO A 6 15.33 0.40 10.63
CA PRO A 6 14.89 1.76 10.93
C PRO A 6 13.38 1.89 10.75
N GLU A 7 12.71 2.67 11.61
CA GLU A 7 11.26 2.85 11.57
C GLU A 7 10.76 3.20 10.16
N MET A 8 11.46 4.09 9.47
CA MET A 8 11.18 4.49 8.10
C MET A 8 11.14 3.29 7.13
N GLU A 9 12.09 2.36 7.26
CA GLU A 9 12.18 1.17 6.42
C GLU A 9 11.03 0.19 6.68
N GLN A 10 10.57 0.11 7.94
CA GLN A 10 9.38 -0.66 8.30
C GLN A 10 8.10 -0.05 7.70
N ILE A 11 7.98 1.28 7.74
CA ILE A 11 6.86 2.01 7.14
C ILE A 11 6.84 1.82 5.62
N ILE A 12 7.98 1.98 4.95
CA ILE A 12 8.07 1.76 3.50
C ILE A 12 7.71 0.32 3.16
N SER A 13 8.25 -0.68 3.88
CA SER A 13 7.90 -2.08 3.67
C SER A 13 6.40 -2.36 3.83
N GLN A 14 5.73 -1.71 4.78
CA GLN A 14 4.27 -1.80 4.94
C GLN A 14 3.52 -1.19 3.74
N LEU A 15 3.94 -0.03 3.28
CA LEU A 15 3.32 0.67 2.15
C LEU A 15 3.57 -0.03 0.80
N GLU A 16 4.66 -0.78 0.66
CA GLU A 16 4.93 -1.62 -0.51
C GLU A 16 3.95 -2.81 -0.62
N ARG A 17 3.50 -3.38 0.51
CA ARG A 17 2.50 -4.46 0.53
C ARG A 17 1.12 -3.99 0.04
N GLY A 18 0.84 -2.72 0.25
CA GLY A 18 -0.36 -2.05 -0.21
C GLY A 18 -1.42 -1.84 0.85
N THR A 19 -2.05 -0.68 0.78
CA THR A 19 -3.05 -0.21 1.72
C THR A 19 -4.33 0.12 0.97
N VAL A 20 -5.45 -0.49 1.37
CA VAL A 20 -6.75 -0.13 0.80
C VAL A 20 -7.17 1.22 1.33
N VAL A 21 -7.35 2.18 0.44
CA VAL A 21 -7.78 3.53 0.77
C VAL A 21 -8.93 3.95 -0.14
N THR A 22 -9.71 4.92 0.30
CA THR A 22 -10.73 5.55 -0.53
C THR A 22 -10.08 6.67 -1.33
N LYS A 23 -10.03 6.52 -2.65
CA LYS A 23 -9.56 7.56 -3.56
C LYS A 23 -10.71 8.47 -3.94
N PHE A 24 -10.60 9.73 -3.52
CA PHE A 24 -11.54 10.78 -3.89
C PHE A 24 -11.12 11.40 -5.22
N PHE A 25 -12.09 11.58 -6.12
CA PHE A 25 -11.89 12.22 -7.42
C PHE A 25 -12.74 13.50 -7.45
N SER A 26 -12.25 14.52 -8.15
CA SER A 26 -12.97 15.81 -8.24
C SER A 26 -14.31 15.72 -8.96
N ARG A 27 -14.49 14.75 -9.88
CA ARG A 27 -15.68 14.61 -10.73
C ARG A 27 -16.23 13.18 -10.82
N LYS A 28 -15.78 12.27 -9.95
CA LYS A 28 -16.24 10.87 -9.92
C LYS A 28 -16.53 10.45 -8.49
N ARG A 29 -17.36 9.41 -8.34
CA ARG A 29 -17.62 8.83 -7.02
C ARG A 29 -16.30 8.35 -6.39
N PRO A 30 -16.15 8.47 -5.06
CA PRO A 30 -14.99 7.90 -4.38
C PRO A 30 -14.94 6.39 -4.60
N GLU A 31 -13.73 5.85 -4.85
CA GLU A 31 -13.53 4.43 -5.12
C GLU A 31 -12.52 3.85 -4.13
N LYS A 32 -12.77 2.62 -3.65
CA LYS A 32 -11.75 1.87 -2.93
C LYS A 32 -10.67 1.41 -3.93
N LYS A 33 -9.42 1.73 -3.63
CA LYS A 33 -8.23 1.32 -4.40
C LYS A 33 -7.15 0.88 -3.45
N THR A 34 -6.24 0.03 -3.93
CA THR A 34 -5.02 -0.29 -3.18
C THR A 34 -3.93 0.69 -3.57
N LEU A 35 -3.45 1.45 -2.59
CA LEU A 35 -2.32 2.36 -2.68
C LEU A 35 -1.04 1.60 -2.33
N MET A 36 -0.03 1.66 -3.18
CA MET A 36 1.24 0.98 -2.96
C MET A 36 2.40 1.93 -3.28
N ILE A 37 3.53 1.73 -2.62
CA ILE A 37 4.80 2.36 -3.02
C ILE A 37 5.60 1.36 -3.85
N ARG A 38 6.24 1.85 -4.91
CA ARG A 38 7.26 1.12 -5.67
C ARG A 38 8.61 1.76 -5.38
N ARG A 39 9.37 1.18 -4.45
CA ARG A 39 10.59 1.79 -3.91
C ARG A 39 11.68 1.99 -4.95
N GLU A 40 11.87 1.04 -5.86
CA GLU A 40 12.90 1.13 -6.91
C GLU A 40 12.73 2.37 -7.80
N THR A 41 11.49 2.76 -8.09
CA THR A 41 11.17 3.93 -8.92
C THR A 41 10.73 5.14 -8.10
N ARG A 42 10.60 4.99 -6.77
CA ARG A 42 10.04 5.98 -5.84
C ARG A 42 8.67 6.51 -6.27
N GLN A 43 7.85 5.62 -6.83
CA GLN A 43 6.52 5.97 -7.32
C GLN A 43 5.42 5.53 -6.37
N ILE A 44 4.32 6.27 -6.39
CA ILE A 44 3.05 5.87 -5.78
C ILE A 44 2.19 5.24 -6.87
N VAL A 45 1.73 4.02 -6.64
CA VAL A 45 0.97 3.22 -7.60
C VAL A 45 -0.40 2.90 -7.04
N TRP A 46 -1.41 2.94 -7.92
CA TRP A 46 -2.77 2.52 -7.61
C TRP A 46 -3.07 1.22 -8.36
N SER A 47 -3.35 0.13 -7.66
CA SER A 47 -3.88 -1.08 -8.29
C SER A 47 -5.40 -1.14 -8.17
N ARG A 48 -6.05 -1.76 -9.17
CA ARG A 48 -7.45 -2.18 -9.02
C ARG A 48 -7.46 -3.21 -7.88
N SER A 49 -8.39 -3.07 -6.94
CA SER A 49 -8.55 -4.06 -5.89
C SER A 49 -8.88 -5.41 -6.53
N ALA A 50 -7.88 -6.27 -6.73
CA ALA A 50 -8.13 -7.70 -6.80
C ALA A 50 -8.80 -8.05 -5.47
N THR A 51 -9.92 -8.76 -5.53
CA THR A 51 -10.69 -9.26 -4.37
C THR A 51 -9.76 -9.48 -3.19
N PHE A 52 -9.91 -8.62 -2.18
CA PHE A 52 -9.12 -8.65 -0.95
C PHE A 52 -9.27 -10.05 -0.37
N ARG A 53 -8.28 -10.94 -0.57
CA ARG A 53 -8.12 -12.08 0.32
C ARG A 53 -7.54 -11.47 1.59
N PRO A 54 -8.27 -11.48 2.72
CA PRO A 54 -7.66 -11.11 3.99
C PRO A 54 -6.39 -11.95 4.15
N PHE A 55 -5.30 -11.30 4.54
CA PHE A 55 -4.12 -12.03 4.99
C PHE A 55 -4.53 -12.80 6.26
N ASP A 56 -4.70 -14.11 6.14
CA ASP A 56 -5.21 -15.00 7.20
C ASP A 56 -4.14 -15.31 8.26
N GLY A 57 -2.84 -15.16 7.96
CA GLY A 57 -1.78 -15.35 8.94
C GLY A 57 -1.55 -16.80 9.37
N SER A 58 -2.07 -17.79 8.63
CA SER A 58 -1.67 -19.20 8.71
C SER A 58 -0.36 -19.50 7.99
#